data_AF-A0A2W1AYL4-F1
#
_entry.id   AF-A0A2W1AYL4-F1
#
_cell.length_a   1.000
_cell.length_b   1.000
_cell.length_c   1.000
_cell.angle_alpha   90.00
_cell.angle_beta   90.00
_cell.angle_gamma   90.00
#
_symmetry.space_group_name_H-M   'P 1'
#
loop_
_entity.id
_entity.type
_entity.pdbx_description
1 polymer ?
#
loop_
_entity_poly.entity_id
_entity_poly.type
_entity_poly.pdbx_seq_one_letter_code
_entity_poly.pdbx_strand_id
1 'polypeptide(L)' 'MKPEREVLFCDCCGTEGLAYQEKERVVIVTRRHGKKHVLTVVVGRPSKPAEEVATRV' A
#
# COMPACT_ATOMS: atom_id res chain seq x y z
N MET A 1 15.39 13.26 7.59
CA MET A 1 15.37 11.81 7.92
C MET A 1 15.28 11.03 6.62
N LYS A 2 16.10 10.00 6.43
CA LYS A 2 15.92 9.06 5.30
C LYS A 2 14.66 8.23 5.58
N PRO A 3 13.81 7.95 4.59
CA PRO A 3 12.65 7.09 4.81
C PRO A 3 13.14 5.69 5.21
N GLU A 4 12.64 5.19 6.34
CA GLU A 4 12.84 3.79 6.72
C GLU A 4 12.14 2.92 5.67
N ARG A 5 12.89 1.97 5.12
CA ARG A 5 12.43 1.04 4.08
C ARG A 5 12.52 -0.36 4.64
N GLU A 6 11.43 -1.11 4.52
CA GLU A 6 11.33 -2.47 4.99
C GLU A 6 10.85 -3.38 3.87
N VAL A 7 11.45 -4.57 3.77
CA VAL A 7 11.02 -5.60 2.82
C VAL A 7 9.95 -6.44 3.50
N LEU A 8 8.77 -6.50 2.89
CA LEU A 8 7.65 -7.30 3.35
C LEU A 8 7.54 -8.58 2.53
N PHE A 9 7.19 -9.68 3.19
CA PHE A 9 6.86 -10.94 2.53
C PHE A 9 5.41 -11.27 2.83
N CYS A 10 4.61 -11.48 1.79
CA CYS A 10 3.26 -12.00 1.94
C CYS A 10 3.33 -13.48 2.30
N ASP A 11 2.85 -13.84 3.48
CA ASP A 11 2.73 -15.22 3.97
C ASP A 11 1.83 -16.11 3.11
N CYS A 12 0.77 -15.54 2.51
CA CYS A 12 -0.21 -16.28 1.70
C CYS A 12 0.32 -16.70 0.32
N CYS A 13 1.10 -15.85 -0.36
CA CYS A 13 1.54 -16.11 -1.74
C CYS A 13 3.04 -15.90 -1.99
N GLY A 14 3.84 -15.65 -0.96
CA GLY A 14 5.28 -15.41 -1.07
C GLY A 14 5.67 -14.14 -1.82
N THR A 15 4.71 -13.25 -2.11
CA THR A 15 5.00 -12.01 -2.85
C THR A 15 5.86 -11.08 -2.00
N GLU A 16 7.00 -10.68 -2.56
CA GLU A 16 7.86 -9.64 -2.01
C GLU A 16 7.26 -8.25 -2.25
N GLY A 17 7.29 -7.44 -1.20
CA GLY A 17 6.86 -6.05 -1.19
C GLY A 17 7.90 -5.14 -0.55
N LEU A 18 7.80 -3.86 -0.84
CA LEU A 18 8.56 -2.81 -0.19
C LEU A 18 7.58 -1.90 0.54
N ALA A 19 7.76 -1.75 1.85
CA ALA A 19 7.09 -0.73 2.64
C ALA A 19 8.05 0.41 2.96
N TYR A 20 7.53 1.63 2.94
CA TYR A 20 8.24 2.78 3.48
C TYR A 20 7.27 3.81 4.03
N GLN A 21 7.72 4.55 5.04
CA GLN A 21 6.97 5.66 5.60
C GLN A 21 7.41 6.98 4.96
N GLU A 22 6.43 7.74 4.50
CA GLU A 22 6.62 9.10 4.03
C GLU A 22 5.65 10.03 4.78
N LYS A 23 6.18 10.76 5.77
CA LYS A 23 5.39 11.64 6.66
C LYS A 23 4.28 10.82 7.36
N GLU A 24 3.03 11.15 7.12
CA GLU A 24 1.83 10.49 7.68
C GLU A 24 1.31 9.36 6.77
N ARG A 25 2.10 8.94 5.78
CA ARG A 25 1.70 7.92 4.82
C ARG A 25 2.58 6.70 4.94
N VAL A 26 1.97 5.52 4.92
CA VAL A 26 2.64 4.25 4.69
C VAL A 26 2.39 3.87 3.25
N VAL A 27 3.46 3.70 2.48
CA VAL A 27 3.39 3.26 1.09
C VAL A 27 3.86 1.83 1.01
N ILE A 28 3.04 0.96 0.44
CA ILE A 28 3.36 -0.44 0.20
C ILE A 28 3.35 -0.68 -1.30
N VAL A 29 4.48 -1.13 -1.83
CA VAL A 29 4.65 -1.48 -3.24
C VAL A 29 4.87 -2.98 -3.34
N THR A 30 3.97 -3.69 -4.02
CA THR A 30 4.15 -5.12 -4.28
C THR A 30 4.22 -5.38 -5.77
N ARG A 31 4.92 -6.45 -6.18
CA ARG A 31 4.89 -6.96 -7.55
C ARG A 31 4.23 -8.32 -7.56
N ARG A 32 2.96 -8.37 -7.93
CA ARG A 32 2.19 -9.62 -8.04
C ARG A 32 1.91 -9.91 -9.51
N HIS A 33 2.25 -11.09 -10.01
CA HIS A 33 2.04 -11.51 -11.41
C HIS A 33 2.57 -10.50 -12.45
N GLY A 34 3.75 -9.92 -12.22
CA GLY A 34 4.34 -8.92 -13.11
C GLY A 34 3.66 -7.54 -13.08
N LYS A 35 2.59 -7.36 -12.29
CA LYS A 35 1.91 -6.08 -12.11
C LYS A 35 2.38 -5.41 -10.83
N LYS A 36 2.71 -4.11 -10.94
CA LYS A 36 3.05 -3.28 -9.78
C LYS A 36 1.76 -2.82 -9.12
N HIS A 37 1.57 -3.19 -7.86
CA HIS A 37 0.49 -2.69 -7.01
C HIS A 37 1.06 -1.68 -6.01
N VAL A 38 0.37 -0.57 -5.81
CA VAL A 38 0.76 0.47 -4.84
C VAL A 38 -0.42 0.74 -3.93
N LEU A 39 -0.25 0.48 -2.64
CA LEU A 39 -1.19 0.87 -1.60
C LEU A 39 -0.59 2.07 -0.85
N THR A 40 -1.41 3.08 -0.58
CA THR A 40 -1.01 4.21 0.28
C THR A 40 -2.03 4.36 1.39
N VAL A 41 -1.59 4.19 2.62
CA VAL A 41 -2.41 4.32 3.82
C VAL A 41 -2.03 5.63 4.51
N VAL A 42 -3.01 6.48 4.81
CA VAL A 42 -2.81 7.71 5.59
C VAL A 42 -3.09 7.39 7.06
N VAL A 43 -2.07 7.44 7.90
CA VAL A 43 -2.18 7.20 9.33
C VAL A 43 -2.72 8.47 9.99
N GLY A 44 -3.77 8.35 10.81
CA GLY A 44 -4.33 9.47 11.57
C GLY A 44 -5.57 10.15 10.96
N ARG A 45 -6.06 9.69 9.80
CA ARG A 45 -7.41 10.04 9.32
C ARG A 45 -8.34 8.84 9.53
N PRO A 46 -9.53 9.02 10.15
CA PRO A 46 -10.54 7.97 10.12
C PRO A 46 -10.82 7.63 8.66
N SER A 47 -10.77 6.34 8.32
CA SER A 47 -11.19 5.88 7.02
C SER A 47 -12.65 6.26 6.85
N LYS A 48 -12.94 7.25 6.00
CA LYS A 48 -14.28 7.33 5.41
C LYS A 48 -14.50 5.97 4.74
N PRO A 49 -15.67 5.32 4.92
CA PRO A 49 -15.97 4.12 4.15
C PRO A 49 -15.70 4.47 2.68
N ALA A 50 -14.93 3.62 2.00
CA ALA A 50 -14.73 3.77 0.57
C ALA A 50 -16.12 3.74 -0.06
N GLU A 51 -16.66 4.90 -0.44
CA GLU A 51 -17.80 4.94 -1.34
C GLU A 51 -17.38 4.12 -2.55
N GLU A 52 -18.11 3.04 -2.81
CA GLU A 52 -18.08 2.37 -4.10
C GLU A 52 -18.34 3.44 -5.15
N VAL A 53 -17.28 3.94 -5.78
CA VAL A 53 -17.39 4.65 -7.04
C VAL A 53 -17.79 3.59 -8.05
N ALA A 54 -19.07 3.24 -8.05
CA ALA A 54 -19.71 2.54 -9.13
C ALA A 54 -19.65 3.48 -10.33
N THR A 55 -18.62 3.33 -11.16
CA THR A 55 -18.59 3.90 -12.49
C THR A 55 -19.74 3.26 -13.28
N ARG A 56 -20.90 3.91 -13.26
CA ARG A 56 -21.86 3.87 -14.35
C ARG A 56 -21.51 5.04 -15.28
N VAL A 57 -20.81 4.75 -16.38
CA VAL A 57 -21.16 5.12 -17.77
C VAL A 57 -20.34 4.19 -18.67
#